data_AF-A0A9Q0SAU1-F1
#
_entry.id   AF-A0A9Q0SAU1-F1
#
_cell.length_a   1.000
_cell.length_b   1.000
_cell.length_c   1.000
_cell.angle_alpha   90.00
_cell.angle_beta   90.00
_cell.angle_gamma   90.00
#
_symmetry.space_group_name_H-M   'P 1'
#
loop_
_entity.id
_entity.type
_entity.pdbx_description
1 polymer ?
#
loop_
_entity_poly.entity_id
_entity_poly.type
_entity_poly.pdbx_seq_one_letter_code
_entity_poly.pdbx_strand_id
1 'polypeptide(L)'
;MRVLLKKRSEDIVKEHDLDGLNCAICMEPWRSEGDHQVSCLPCGHLYGFSCISKWLQRPVPTTKCPQCNAKCKFKDIRKLYTTPVVVVDEGLQKKSDLLDLRDNLLDKESSMTGPVPGPIHTMYSLAQSPVLGSNSQKLLTASSMGPCVWNTDAGKRPYLVPGFENQGVCTSLAYGPLSDDIVASYHPKSMKSNSTVNSQCIDPDSSPFPGSATLCSQLLVKIIADSHYRNLGSTSAYLSNGQMARTAIINMQNCSPLFAYGDEATRGLRLKELPSFNVTQNLKPHHHPILDVKYAHDQDAGILGPVGEDKLQLFSAELLQKR
;
A
#
# COMPACT_ATOMS: atom_id res chain seq x y z
N MET A 1 -16.36 -9.45 0.84
CA MET A 1 -14.94 -9.70 1.15
C MET A 1 -14.79 -9.71 2.66
N ARG A 2 -14.06 -10.68 3.25
CA ARG A 2 -13.85 -10.80 4.70
C ARG A 2 -12.46 -10.24 5.05
N VAL A 3 -12.35 -9.42 6.10
CA VAL A 3 -11.07 -8.95 6.64
C VAL A 3 -10.72 -9.83 7.84
N LEU A 4 -9.56 -10.50 7.80
CA LEU A 4 -9.04 -11.32 8.91
C LEU A 4 -8.08 -10.47 9.74
N LEU A 5 -8.30 -10.42 11.06
CA LEU A 5 -7.48 -9.66 12.00
C LEU A 5 -6.84 -10.63 13.00
N LYS A 6 -5.52 -10.80 12.95
CA LYS A 6 -4.74 -11.56 13.95
C LYS A 6 -4.26 -10.58 15.02
N LYS A 7 -4.66 -10.76 16.30
CA LYS A 7 -4.10 -10.00 17.42
C LYS A 7 -2.65 -10.45 17.67
N ARG A 8 -1.74 -9.50 17.85
CA ARG A 8 -0.34 -9.77 18.18
C ARG A 8 -0.20 -10.01 19.69
N SER A 9 0.40 -11.13 20.08
CA SER A 9 0.98 -11.32 21.42
C SER A 9 2.34 -10.62 21.45
N GLU A 10 2.55 -9.74 22.43
CA GLU A 10 3.88 -9.21 22.75
C GLU A 10 4.67 -10.32 23.45
N ASP A 11 5.85 -10.69 22.94
CA ASP A 11 6.89 -11.33 23.74
C ASP A 11 8.27 -11.26 23.08
N ILE A 12 9.16 -10.56 23.78
CA ILE A 12 10.59 -10.81 24.07
C ILE A 12 11.33 -11.71 23.06
N VAL A 13 12.23 -11.10 22.29
CA VAL A 13 13.26 -11.80 21.50
C VAL A 13 14.18 -12.56 22.45
N LYS A 14 14.09 -13.90 22.44
CA LYS A 14 15.10 -14.78 23.03
C LYS A 14 16.01 -15.30 21.92
N GLU A 15 17.30 -15.30 22.23
CA GLU A 15 18.45 -15.50 21.36
C GLU A 15 18.65 -16.96 20.93
N HIS A 16 17.67 -17.57 20.24
CA HIS A 16 17.79 -18.96 19.79
C HIS A 16 17.08 -19.27 18.45
N ASP A 17 17.26 -18.44 17.41
CA ASP A 17 16.75 -18.70 16.05
C ASP A 17 17.83 -18.46 14.97
N LEU A 18 18.93 -19.23 14.99
CA LEU A 18 19.99 -19.14 13.97
C LEU A 18 19.99 -20.31 12.96
N ASP A 19 19.15 -21.33 13.13
CA ASP A 19 19.17 -22.53 12.27
C ASP A 19 18.58 -22.30 10.86
N GLY A 20 17.91 -21.17 10.63
CA GLY A 20 17.33 -20.77 9.34
C GLY A 20 18.23 -19.88 8.47
N LEU A 21 19.47 -19.57 8.91
CA LEU A 21 20.35 -18.58 8.26
C LEU A 21 21.57 -19.21 7.55
N ASN A 22 21.53 -20.52 7.33
CA ASN A 22 22.70 -21.30 6.90
C ASN A 22 22.56 -21.86 5.48
N CYS A 23 23.68 -22.02 4.80
CA CYS A 23 23.72 -22.59 3.46
C CYS A 23 23.38 -24.08 3.49
N ALA A 24 22.38 -24.50 2.73
CA ALA A 24 21.97 -25.91 2.63
C ALA A 24 23.03 -26.86 2.03
N ILE A 25 24.17 -26.34 1.53
CA ILE A 25 25.27 -27.15 0.97
C ILE A 25 26.36 -27.43 2.01
N CYS A 26 26.80 -26.40 2.75
CA CYS A 26 27.90 -26.54 3.73
C CYS A 26 27.46 -26.38 5.19
N MET A 27 26.20 -26.02 5.42
CA MET A 27 25.60 -25.74 6.73
C MET A 27 26.23 -24.56 7.49
N GLU A 28 27.04 -23.74 6.84
CA GLU A 28 27.61 -22.52 7.42
C GLU A 28 26.67 -21.32 7.24
N PRO A 29 26.71 -20.32 8.15
CA PRO A 29 25.90 -19.10 8.03
C PRO A 29 26.19 -18.33 6.74
N TRP A 30 25.14 -17.76 6.13
CA TRP A 30 25.31 -16.89 4.97
C TRP A 30 26.08 -15.63 5.32
N ARG A 31 26.89 -15.14 4.38
CA ARG A 31 27.55 -13.84 4.50
C ARG A 31 26.86 -12.80 3.62
N SER A 32 26.87 -11.55 4.06
CA SER A 32 26.43 -10.40 3.24
C SER A 32 27.45 -10.07 2.15
N GLU A 33 28.72 -10.43 2.34
CA GLU A 33 29.83 -10.13 1.43
C GLU A 33 30.83 -11.30 1.34
N GLY A 34 31.67 -11.29 0.30
CA GLY A 34 32.74 -12.27 0.07
C GLY A 34 32.31 -13.53 -0.70
N ASP A 35 33.14 -14.57 -0.64
CA ASP A 35 32.97 -15.79 -1.46
C ASP A 35 31.78 -16.65 -1.04
N HIS A 36 31.34 -16.55 0.22
CA HIS A 36 30.16 -17.24 0.75
C HIS A 36 28.93 -16.31 0.83
N GLN A 37 28.86 -15.32 -0.06
CA GLN A 37 27.73 -14.40 -0.12
C GLN A 37 26.42 -15.12 -0.49
N VAL A 38 25.32 -14.78 0.18
CA VAL A 38 23.99 -15.31 -0.14
C VAL A 38 23.64 -15.08 -1.62
N SER A 39 23.20 -16.13 -2.30
CA SER A 39 22.86 -16.12 -3.72
C SER A 39 21.64 -16.99 -3.99
N CYS A 40 20.82 -16.59 -4.95
CA CYS A 40 19.65 -17.37 -5.37
C CYS A 40 19.82 -17.98 -6.76
N LEU A 41 19.15 -19.11 -6.96
CA LEU A 41 18.88 -19.68 -8.28
C LEU A 41 17.55 -19.16 -8.85
N PRO A 42 17.28 -19.33 -10.16
CA PRO A 42 15.99 -18.93 -10.76
C PRO A 42 14.75 -19.56 -10.10
N CYS A 43 14.92 -20.70 -9.43
CA CYS A 43 13.87 -21.38 -8.69
C CYS A 43 13.60 -20.82 -7.28
N GLY A 44 14.32 -19.77 -6.85
CA GLY A 44 14.13 -19.10 -5.56
C GLY A 44 14.92 -19.67 -4.37
N HIS A 45 15.52 -20.86 -4.51
CA HIS A 45 16.37 -21.47 -3.47
C HIS A 45 17.70 -20.71 -3.26
N LEU A 46 18.15 -20.67 -2.01
CA LEU A 46 19.29 -19.88 -1.54
C LEU A 46 20.50 -20.74 -1.15
N TYR A 47 21.69 -20.27 -1.50
CA TYR A 47 22.97 -20.89 -1.14
C TYR A 47 24.08 -19.83 -0.99
N GLY A 48 25.20 -20.18 -0.35
CA GLY A 48 26.42 -19.40 -0.48
C GLY A 48 26.98 -19.49 -1.91
N PHE A 49 27.45 -18.36 -2.44
CA PHE A 49 27.90 -18.23 -3.82
C PHE A 49 28.95 -19.28 -4.20
N SER A 50 30.02 -19.43 -3.41
CA SER A 50 31.08 -20.42 -3.63
C SER A 50 30.56 -21.86 -3.63
N CYS A 51 29.57 -22.18 -2.80
CA CYS A 51 28.99 -23.52 -2.72
C CYS A 51 28.18 -23.88 -3.96
N ILE A 52 27.26 -23.00 -4.38
CA ILE A 52 26.44 -23.28 -5.57
C ILE A 52 27.26 -23.18 -6.87
N SER A 53 28.27 -22.31 -6.89
CA SER A 53 29.23 -22.23 -8.00
C SER A 53 29.99 -23.55 -8.19
N LYS A 54 30.56 -24.10 -7.10
CA LYS A 54 31.26 -25.40 -7.13
C LYS A 54 30.32 -26.54 -7.52
N TRP A 55 29.04 -26.48 -7.12
CA TRP A 55 28.05 -27.50 -7.46
C TRP A 55 27.73 -27.56 -8.96
N LEU A 56 27.54 -26.41 -9.61
CA LEU A 56 27.20 -26.33 -11.03
C LEU A 56 28.41 -26.54 -11.95
N GLN A 57 29.63 -26.31 -11.46
CA GLN A 57 30.88 -26.43 -12.21
C GLN A 57 31.64 -27.75 -11.96
N ARG A 58 31.01 -28.78 -11.39
CA ARG A 58 31.63 -30.09 -11.21
C ARG A 58 32.07 -30.71 -12.55
N PRO A 59 33.06 -31.64 -12.55
CA PRO A 59 33.56 -32.29 -13.77
C PRO A 59 32.45 -32.95 -14.61
N VAL A 60 31.40 -33.44 -13.95
CA VAL A 60 30.12 -33.77 -14.59
C VAL A 60 29.18 -32.58 -14.34
N PRO A 61 28.90 -31.72 -15.34
CA PRO A 61 28.15 -30.50 -15.13
C PRO A 61 26.70 -30.85 -14.76
N THR A 62 26.32 -30.49 -13.54
CA THR A 62 24.92 -30.57 -13.11
C THR A 62 24.26 -29.23 -13.42
N THR A 63 23.22 -29.22 -14.25
CA THR A 63 22.46 -28.01 -14.55
C THR A 63 21.17 -27.96 -13.73
N LYS A 64 21.23 -28.38 -12.46
CA LYS A 64 20.06 -28.59 -11.61
C LYS A 64 20.26 -28.06 -10.20
N CYS A 65 19.20 -27.48 -9.65
CA CYS A 65 19.12 -27.05 -8.26
C CYS A 65 19.28 -28.24 -7.30
N PRO A 66 20.14 -28.15 -6.27
CA PRO A 66 20.30 -29.20 -5.25
C PRO A 66 19.01 -29.56 -4.50
N GLN A 67 18.12 -28.59 -4.28
CA GLN A 67 16.89 -28.81 -3.48
C GLN A 67 15.70 -29.27 -4.31
N CYS A 68 15.46 -28.68 -5.48
CA CYS A 68 14.24 -28.95 -6.26
C CYS A 68 14.47 -29.51 -7.67
N ASN A 69 15.72 -29.77 -8.06
CA ASN A 69 16.09 -30.27 -9.38
C ASN A 69 15.70 -29.38 -10.58
N ALA A 70 15.21 -28.16 -10.34
CA ALA A 70 14.92 -27.19 -11.39
C ALA A 70 16.17 -26.87 -12.21
N LYS A 71 16.01 -26.67 -13.52
CA LYS A 71 17.13 -26.40 -14.42
C LYS A 71 17.76 -25.04 -14.10
N CYS A 72 19.07 -25.00 -13.91
CA CYS A 72 19.85 -23.79 -13.69
C CYS A 72 21.28 -23.95 -14.24
N LYS A 73 21.87 -22.87 -14.71
CA LYS A 73 23.27 -22.80 -15.15
C LYS A 73 24.05 -21.85 -14.26
N PHE A 74 25.37 -21.93 -14.32
CA PHE A 74 26.26 -21.05 -13.55
C PHE A 74 25.95 -19.56 -13.75
N LYS A 75 25.67 -19.15 -15.00
CA LYS A 75 25.29 -17.77 -15.34
C LYS A 75 23.95 -17.31 -14.74
N ASP A 76 23.13 -18.24 -14.27
CA ASP A 76 21.80 -17.95 -13.73
C ASP A 76 21.83 -17.69 -12.21
N ILE A 77 23.00 -17.85 -11.57
CA ILE A 77 23.20 -17.53 -10.15
C ILE A 77 23.14 -16.01 -9.97
N ARG A 78 22.31 -15.53 -9.04
CA ARG A 78 22.25 -14.10 -8.67
C ARG A 78 22.70 -13.91 -7.23
N LYS A 79 23.76 -13.13 -7.03
CA LYS A 79 24.16 -12.67 -5.69
C LYS A 79 23.11 -11.73 -5.13
N LEU A 80 22.71 -11.93 -3.88
CA LEU A 80 21.77 -11.05 -3.19
C LEU A 80 22.56 -10.07 -2.32
N TYR A 81 22.18 -8.79 -2.43
CA TYR A 81 22.66 -7.72 -1.56
C TYR A 81 21.48 -7.32 -0.71
N THR A 82 21.38 -7.93 0.47
CA THR A 82 20.22 -7.79 1.37
C THR A 82 20.70 -7.62 2.80
N THR A 83 19.93 -6.88 3.60
CA THR A 83 20.00 -6.97 5.06
C THR A 83 19.57 -8.39 5.50
N PRO A 84 19.93 -8.86 6.71
CA PRO A 84 19.64 -10.22 7.15
C PRO A 84 18.17 -10.60 6.93
N VAL A 85 17.93 -11.63 6.11
CA VAL A 85 16.58 -12.13 5.81
C VAL A 85 16.26 -13.18 6.87
N VAL A 86 15.51 -12.78 7.90
CA VAL A 86 15.00 -13.72 8.91
C VAL A 86 13.66 -14.25 8.40
N VAL A 87 13.62 -15.55 8.09
CA VAL A 87 12.36 -16.26 7.85
C VAL A 87 11.85 -16.73 9.21
N VAL A 88 10.74 -16.17 9.68
CA VAL A 88 10.05 -16.63 10.88
C VAL A 88 9.24 -17.86 10.51
N ASP A 89 9.75 -19.05 10.81
CA ASP A 89 9.02 -20.31 10.62
C ASP A 89 8.20 -20.60 11.89
N GLU A 90 6.90 -20.26 11.89
CA GLU A 90 5.97 -20.55 13.01
C GLU A 90 5.59 -22.04 13.09
N GLY A 91 6.55 -22.98 12.99
CA GLY A 91 6.19 -24.37 13.15
C GLY A 91 7.31 -25.38 13.02
N LEU A 92 8.07 -25.62 14.10
CA LEU A 92 8.52 -26.98 14.41
C LEU A 92 9.11 -27.13 15.84
N GLN A 93 8.40 -26.85 16.94
CA GLN A 93 8.95 -27.21 18.27
C GLN A 93 8.00 -27.28 19.48
N LYS A 94 6.75 -27.77 19.36
CA LYS A 94 5.92 -28.04 20.55
C LYS A 94 5.10 -29.33 20.39
N LYS A 95 5.70 -30.49 20.65
CA LYS A 95 5.02 -31.80 20.53
C LYS A 95 4.54 -32.42 21.85
N SER A 96 4.73 -31.77 23.01
CA SER A 96 4.16 -32.25 24.29
C SER A 96 3.06 -31.36 24.85
N ASP A 97 3.00 -30.08 24.47
CA ASP A 97 2.07 -29.10 25.05
C ASP A 97 0.83 -28.88 24.14
N LEU A 98 0.71 -29.67 23.07
CA LEU A 98 -0.21 -29.47 21.93
C LEU A 98 -1.61 -30.09 22.12
N LEU A 99 -1.87 -30.76 23.24
CA LEU A 99 -3.19 -31.35 23.52
C LEU A 99 -4.09 -30.42 24.35
N ASP A 100 -3.53 -29.63 25.28
CA ASP A 100 -4.34 -28.77 26.17
C ASP A 100 -4.67 -27.39 25.57
N LEU A 101 -3.91 -26.95 24.56
CA LEU A 101 -4.13 -25.64 23.90
C LEU A 101 -5.10 -25.71 22.70
N ARG A 102 -5.50 -26.91 22.27
CA ARG A 102 -6.37 -27.09 21.10
C ARG A 102 -7.82 -26.71 21.38
N ASP A 103 -8.25 -26.78 22.63
CA ASP A 103 -9.64 -26.48 23.02
C ASP A 103 -9.91 -24.98 23.21
N ASN A 104 -8.88 -24.13 23.31
CA ASN A 104 -9.04 -22.70 23.63
C ASN A 104 -8.70 -21.71 22.48
N LEU A 105 -8.21 -22.18 21.33
CA LEU A 105 -7.83 -21.31 20.18
C LEU A 105 -8.76 -21.41 18.97
N LEU A 106 -9.77 -22.28 19.00
CA LEU A 106 -10.76 -22.37 17.92
C LEU A 106 -11.77 -21.21 17.89
N ASP A 107 -11.74 -20.27 18.84
CA ASP A 107 -12.81 -19.28 19.03
C ASP A 107 -12.41 -17.79 18.90
N LYS A 108 -11.34 -17.43 18.16
CA LYS A 108 -11.06 -15.99 17.96
C LYS A 108 -10.52 -15.55 16.60
N GLU A 109 -10.80 -16.29 15.53
CA GLU A 109 -10.83 -15.68 14.19
C GLU A 109 -12.16 -14.94 14.00
N SER A 110 -12.21 -13.66 14.38
CA SER A 110 -13.38 -12.83 14.10
C SER A 110 -13.33 -12.33 12.66
N SER A 111 -14.00 -13.04 11.75
CA SER A 111 -14.27 -12.55 10.40
C SER A 111 -15.36 -11.46 10.46
N MET A 112 -14.99 -10.23 10.12
CA MET A 112 -15.97 -9.14 9.99
C MET A 112 -16.43 -8.97 8.54
N THR A 113 -17.74 -8.88 8.35
CA THR A 113 -18.34 -8.53 7.06
C THR A 113 -18.44 -7.01 6.95
N GLY A 114 -17.92 -6.45 5.86
CA GLY A 114 -18.02 -5.01 5.58
C GLY A 114 -19.45 -4.56 5.34
N PRO A 115 -19.72 -3.25 5.41
CA PRO A 115 -21.07 -2.71 5.26
C PRO A 115 -21.62 -2.89 3.84
N VAL A 116 -20.77 -3.12 2.83
CA VAL A 116 -21.19 -3.29 1.43
C VAL A 116 -20.34 -4.34 0.71
N PRO A 117 -20.93 -5.17 -0.19
CA PRO A 117 -20.18 -6.05 -1.07
C PRO A 117 -19.37 -5.25 -2.12
N GLY A 118 -18.05 -5.38 -2.08
CA GLY A 118 -17.13 -4.85 -3.08
C GLY A 118 -15.68 -5.22 -2.74
N PRO A 119 -14.76 -5.23 -3.71
CA PRO A 119 -13.34 -5.40 -3.43
C PRO A 119 -12.82 -4.19 -2.65
N ILE A 120 -12.06 -4.45 -1.59
CA ILE A 120 -11.29 -3.42 -0.90
C ILE A 120 -10.04 -3.17 -1.73
N HIS A 121 -9.78 -1.90 -2.01
CA HIS A 121 -8.70 -1.51 -2.89
C HIS A 121 -7.58 -0.73 -2.21
N THR A 122 -7.86 -0.14 -1.04
CA THR A 122 -6.90 0.59 -0.21
C THR A 122 -7.18 0.33 1.27
N MET A 123 -6.13 0.24 2.09
CA MET A 123 -6.23 0.16 3.54
C MET A 123 -5.17 1.04 4.22
N TYR A 124 -5.52 1.59 5.38
CA TYR A 124 -4.67 2.38 6.26
C TYR A 124 -4.92 1.98 7.71
N SER A 125 -3.85 1.89 8.50
CA SER A 125 -3.95 1.81 9.97
C SER A 125 -4.15 3.21 10.54
N LEU A 126 -5.11 3.37 11.46
CA LEU A 126 -5.35 4.63 12.18
C LEU A 126 -4.59 4.70 13.51
N ALA A 127 -3.69 3.75 13.79
CA ALA A 127 -2.94 3.69 15.05
C ALA A 127 -2.06 4.93 15.32
N GLN A 128 -1.69 5.67 14.28
CA GLN A 128 -0.86 6.88 14.37
C GLN A 128 -1.68 8.17 14.46
N SER A 129 -3.02 8.10 14.45
CA SER A 129 -3.88 9.28 14.53
C SER A 129 -3.70 10.00 15.87
N PRO A 130 -3.25 11.27 15.87
CA PRO A 130 -3.12 12.07 17.10
C PRO A 130 -4.45 12.22 17.85
N VAL A 131 -5.56 12.25 17.12
CA VAL A 131 -6.88 12.57 17.66
C VAL A 131 -7.63 11.32 18.18
N LEU A 132 -7.29 10.12 17.69
CA LEU A 132 -7.91 8.87 18.13
C LEU A 132 -7.14 8.17 19.26
N GLY A 133 -5.92 8.63 19.58
CA GLY A 133 -5.07 8.10 20.64
C GLY A 133 -4.31 6.82 20.23
N SER A 134 -3.15 6.59 20.86
CA SER A 134 -2.19 5.52 20.52
C SER A 134 -2.74 4.09 20.65
N ASN A 135 -3.88 3.91 21.30
CA ASN A 135 -4.51 2.61 21.51
C ASN A 135 -5.70 2.34 20.58
N SER A 136 -5.96 3.22 19.61
CA SER A 136 -7.05 3.02 18.67
C SER A 136 -6.72 1.93 17.65
N GLN A 137 -7.20 0.73 17.91
CA GLN A 137 -7.12 -0.37 16.96
C GLN A 137 -8.22 -0.21 15.90
N LYS A 138 -8.02 0.75 14.98
CA LYS A 138 -8.94 1.04 13.89
C LYS A 138 -8.24 0.96 12.54
N LEU A 139 -8.98 0.45 11.56
CA LEU A 139 -8.54 0.35 10.18
C LEU A 139 -9.46 1.22 9.31
N LEU A 140 -8.87 2.03 8.44
CA LEU A 140 -9.58 2.73 7.38
C LEU A 140 -9.37 1.96 6.08
N THR A 141 -10.43 1.71 5.34
CA THR A 141 -10.38 1.02 4.04
C THR A 141 -11.17 1.80 3.01
N ALA A 142 -10.94 1.56 1.72
CA ALA A 142 -11.82 2.04 0.67
C ALA A 142 -12.28 0.91 -0.25
N SER A 143 -13.54 1.03 -0.66
CA SER A 143 -14.20 0.22 -1.67
C SER A 143 -14.85 1.16 -2.69
N SER A 144 -15.53 0.62 -3.70
CA SER A 144 -16.29 1.42 -4.69
C SER A 144 -17.34 2.36 -4.06
N MET A 145 -17.77 2.14 -2.82
CA MET A 145 -18.71 3.04 -2.13
C MET A 145 -18.05 4.18 -1.38
N GLY A 146 -16.76 4.09 -1.10
CA GLY A 146 -16.04 5.07 -0.33
C GLY A 146 -15.29 4.50 0.87
N PRO A 147 -14.76 5.40 1.72
CA PRO A 147 -14.00 5.03 2.89
C PRO A 147 -14.88 4.38 3.97
N CYS A 148 -14.36 3.35 4.63
CA CYS A 148 -15.03 2.60 5.68
C CYS A 148 -14.06 2.34 6.84
N VAL A 149 -14.54 2.55 8.06
CA VAL A 149 -13.78 2.34 9.29
C VAL A 149 -14.19 1.03 9.94
N TRP A 150 -13.19 0.28 10.36
CA TRP A 150 -13.32 -0.99 11.07
C TRP A 150 -12.72 -0.81 12.45
N ASN A 151 -13.49 -1.19 13.48
CA ASN A 151 -12.96 -1.29 14.83
C ASN A 151 -12.50 -2.73 15.03
N THR A 152 -11.27 -2.95 15.50
CA THR A 152 -10.83 -4.31 15.84
C THR A 152 -11.27 -4.73 17.24
N ASP A 153 -11.92 -3.84 17.99
CA ASP A 153 -12.58 -4.17 19.25
C ASP A 153 -13.83 -5.02 18.96
N ALA A 154 -13.94 -6.15 19.66
CA ALA A 154 -15.01 -7.12 19.43
C ALA A 154 -16.40 -6.46 19.55
N GLY A 155 -17.24 -6.64 18.52
CA GLY A 155 -18.67 -6.31 18.56
C GLY A 155 -19.10 -5.02 17.85
N LYS A 156 -18.16 -4.14 17.43
CA LYS A 156 -18.54 -2.92 16.67
C LYS A 156 -18.55 -3.21 15.17
N ARG A 157 -19.69 -2.96 14.52
CA ARG A 157 -19.80 -3.11 13.06
C ARG A 157 -18.98 -2.03 12.32
N PRO A 158 -18.41 -2.38 11.15
CA PRO A 158 -17.77 -1.39 10.31
C PRO A 158 -18.81 -0.42 9.73
N TYR A 159 -18.42 0.83 9.51
CA TYR A 159 -19.32 1.87 9.02
C TYR A 159 -18.63 2.73 7.95
N LEU A 160 -19.41 3.29 7.02
CA LEU A 160 -18.91 4.24 6.02
C LEU A 160 -18.57 5.56 6.72
N VAL A 161 -17.45 6.17 6.34
CA VAL A 161 -17.03 7.45 6.91
C VAL A 161 -18.05 8.53 6.51
N PRO A 162 -18.66 9.23 7.49
CA PRO A 162 -19.58 10.31 7.22
C PRO A 162 -18.96 11.43 6.38
N GLY A 163 -19.74 11.97 5.43
CA GLY A 163 -19.31 13.04 4.51
C GLY A 163 -18.85 12.54 3.14
N PHE A 164 -18.82 11.23 2.92
CA PHE A 164 -18.45 10.58 1.65
C PHE A 164 -19.64 9.91 0.94
N GLU A 165 -20.86 10.12 1.43
CA GLU A 165 -22.06 9.50 0.90
C GLU A 165 -22.43 10.07 -0.48
N ASN A 166 -23.02 9.22 -1.32
CA ASN A 166 -23.64 9.60 -2.59
C ASN A 166 -22.72 10.27 -3.65
N GLN A 167 -21.40 10.11 -3.54
CA GLN A 167 -20.43 10.77 -4.42
C GLN A 167 -20.14 10.04 -5.74
N GLY A 168 -20.64 8.81 -5.91
CA GLY A 168 -20.45 8.03 -7.13
C GLY A 168 -19.71 6.71 -6.86
N VAL A 169 -18.69 6.40 -7.67
CA VAL A 169 -17.80 5.25 -7.50
C VAL A 169 -16.45 5.73 -6.97
N CYS A 170 -16.14 5.39 -5.73
CA CYS A 170 -14.84 5.68 -5.13
C CYS A 170 -13.74 4.89 -5.85
N THR A 171 -12.68 5.61 -6.19
CA THR A 171 -11.57 5.14 -7.04
C THR A 171 -10.22 5.26 -6.37
N SER A 172 -10.10 6.18 -5.41
CA SER A 172 -8.89 6.38 -4.63
C SER A 172 -9.23 6.79 -3.21
N LEU A 173 -8.29 6.50 -2.32
CA LEU A 173 -8.30 6.96 -0.93
C LEU A 173 -6.86 7.31 -0.54
N ALA A 174 -6.69 8.48 0.06
CA ALA A 174 -5.48 8.90 0.74
C ALA A 174 -5.80 9.29 2.19
N TYR A 175 -4.90 8.94 3.10
CA TYR A 175 -4.97 9.29 4.52
C TYR A 175 -3.63 9.90 4.96
N GLY A 176 -3.68 11.02 5.67
CA GLY A 176 -2.52 11.70 6.25
C GLY A 176 -2.47 11.49 7.77
N PRO A 177 -1.59 10.61 8.29
CA PRO A 177 -1.57 10.27 9.71
C PRO A 177 -1.33 11.44 10.66
N LEU A 178 -0.51 12.42 10.25
CA LEU A 178 -0.17 13.57 11.11
C LEU A 178 -1.24 14.66 11.12
N SER A 179 -2.03 14.77 10.06
CA SER A 179 -3.07 15.81 9.95
C SER A 179 -4.50 15.28 10.14
N ASP A 180 -4.66 13.96 10.19
CA ASP A 180 -5.96 13.28 10.24
C ASP A 180 -6.89 13.63 9.07
N ASP A 181 -6.31 14.00 7.93
CA ASP A 181 -7.05 14.31 6.72
C ASP A 181 -7.25 13.05 5.87
N ILE A 182 -8.47 12.89 5.35
CA ILE A 182 -8.89 11.83 4.45
C ILE A 182 -9.32 12.48 3.14
N VAL A 183 -8.71 12.07 2.04
CA VAL A 183 -9.15 12.47 0.69
C VAL A 183 -9.56 11.25 -0.10
N ALA A 184 -10.77 11.25 -0.64
CA ALA A 184 -11.24 10.21 -1.55
C ALA A 184 -11.67 10.81 -2.89
N SER A 185 -11.36 10.10 -3.97
CA SER A 185 -11.72 10.50 -5.34
C SER A 185 -12.84 9.63 -5.88
N TYR A 186 -13.80 10.24 -6.57
CA TYR A 186 -14.98 9.56 -7.11
C TYR A 186 -15.17 9.83 -8.60
N HIS A 187 -15.44 8.77 -9.35
CA HIS A 187 -16.07 8.90 -10.65
C HIS A 187 -17.58 9.11 -10.49
N PRO A 188 -18.20 9.96 -11.33
CA PRO A 188 -19.65 10.07 -11.38
C PRO A 188 -20.26 8.72 -11.79
N LYS A 189 -21.42 8.38 -11.22
CA LYS A 189 -22.20 7.22 -11.68
C LYS A 189 -22.65 7.52 -13.11
N SER A 190 -22.34 6.64 -14.08
CA SER A 190 -22.78 6.80 -15.47
C SER A 190 -24.29 6.96 -15.50
N MET A 191 -24.76 8.15 -15.85
CA MET A 191 -26.17 8.45 -15.98
C MET A 191 -26.66 7.74 -17.24
N LYS A 192 -27.34 6.59 -17.09
CA LYS A 192 -28.19 6.10 -18.19
C LYS A 192 -29.33 7.09 -18.30
N SER A 193 -29.30 7.92 -19.34
CA SER A 193 -30.32 8.91 -19.64
C SER A 193 -31.69 8.23 -19.75
N ASN A 194 -32.51 8.36 -18.72
CA ASN A 194 -33.95 8.14 -18.79
C ASN A 194 -34.60 9.17 -17.87
N SER A 195 -34.85 10.36 -18.41
CA SER A 195 -36.07 11.16 -18.23
C SER A 195 -35.79 12.65 -18.41
N THR A 196 -36.69 13.24 -19.18
CA THR A 196 -36.76 14.64 -19.59
C THR A 196 -37.05 15.53 -18.39
N VAL A 197 -36.06 16.25 -17.86
CA VAL A 197 -36.29 17.51 -17.15
C VAL A 197 -35.14 18.47 -17.45
N ASN A 198 -35.53 19.64 -17.94
CA ASN A 198 -34.70 20.77 -18.31
C ASN A 198 -33.86 21.24 -17.12
N SER A 199 -32.56 20.96 -17.15
CA SER A 199 -31.53 21.67 -16.39
C SER A 199 -30.33 21.75 -17.31
N GLN A 200 -29.73 22.94 -17.41
CA GLN A 200 -28.63 23.22 -18.33
C GLN A 200 -27.43 22.34 -17.98
N CYS A 201 -27.36 21.19 -18.62
CA CYS A 201 -26.26 20.25 -18.52
C CYS A 201 -25.22 20.65 -19.56
N ILE A 202 -23.98 20.85 -19.12
CA ILE A 202 -22.82 20.95 -20.01
C ILE A 202 -22.71 19.63 -20.77
N ASP A 203 -22.65 19.71 -22.10
CA ASP A 203 -22.59 18.57 -23.01
C ASP A 203 -21.43 17.62 -22.66
N PRO A 204 -21.65 16.29 -22.67
CA PRO A 204 -20.61 15.29 -22.44
C PRO A 204 -19.55 15.22 -23.56
N ASP A 205 -19.72 15.98 -24.65
CA ASP A 205 -18.77 16.11 -25.76
C ASP A 205 -17.84 17.34 -25.65
N SER A 206 -17.85 18.04 -24.52
CA SER A 206 -16.98 19.20 -24.28
C SER A 206 -15.65 18.86 -23.59
N SER A 207 -15.17 17.62 -23.68
CA SER A 207 -13.81 17.31 -23.22
C SER A 207 -12.80 17.95 -24.19
N PRO A 208 -11.89 18.84 -23.74
CA PRO A 208 -10.88 19.46 -24.62
C PRO A 208 -9.85 18.46 -25.17
N PHE A 209 -9.94 17.18 -24.77
CA PHE A 209 -8.93 16.17 -25.01
C PHE A 209 -9.57 14.95 -25.69
N PRO A 210 -9.12 14.55 -26.88
CA PRO A 210 -9.61 13.37 -27.55
C PRO A 210 -9.13 12.12 -26.78
N GLY A 211 -10.03 11.55 -25.96
CA GLY A 211 -9.89 10.25 -25.32
C GLY A 211 -9.52 10.26 -23.82
N SER A 212 -10.28 9.49 -23.03
CA SER A 212 -9.87 8.83 -21.77
C SER A 212 -9.97 9.58 -20.42
N ALA A 213 -10.11 10.91 -20.35
CA ALA A 213 -10.16 11.59 -19.05
C ALA A 213 -11.59 11.88 -18.56
N THR A 214 -11.95 11.37 -17.38
CA THR A 214 -13.27 11.62 -16.75
C THR A 214 -13.14 12.68 -15.65
N LEU A 215 -14.08 13.64 -15.62
CA LEU A 215 -14.16 14.62 -14.52
C LEU A 215 -14.62 13.90 -13.23
N CYS A 216 -13.75 13.93 -12.21
CA CYS A 216 -13.95 13.28 -10.92
C CYS A 216 -14.06 14.31 -9.81
N SER A 217 -14.79 13.97 -8.74
CA SER A 217 -14.80 14.75 -7.51
C SER A 217 -13.77 14.22 -6.51
N GLN A 218 -13.08 15.12 -5.83
CA GLN A 218 -12.14 14.84 -4.74
C GLN A 218 -12.71 15.50 -3.48
N LEU A 219 -13.00 14.70 -2.46
CA LEU A 219 -13.59 15.18 -1.21
C LEU A 219 -12.58 15.09 -0.08
N LEU A 220 -12.53 16.15 0.74
CA LEU A 220 -11.70 16.22 1.94
C LEU A 220 -12.57 16.14 3.20
N VAL A 221 -12.27 15.17 4.05
CA VAL A 221 -12.87 15.01 5.37
C VAL A 221 -11.76 14.85 6.39
N LYS A 222 -11.89 15.51 7.54
CA LYS A 222 -10.95 15.42 8.65
C LYS A 222 -11.52 14.58 9.78
N ILE A 223 -10.70 13.70 10.37
CA ILE A 223 -11.04 13.02 11.61
C ILE A 223 -10.89 14.00 12.78
N ILE A 224 -11.91 14.07 13.62
CA ILE A 224 -11.98 14.89 14.83
C ILE A 224 -12.12 13.97 16.04
N ALA A 225 -11.93 14.52 17.24
CA ALA A 225 -12.03 13.83 18.51
C ALA A 225 -13.30 12.97 18.59
N ASP A 226 -13.20 11.89 19.36
CA ASP A 226 -14.28 10.92 19.56
C ASP A 226 -14.76 10.22 18.29
N SER A 227 -13.91 10.14 17.26
CA SER A 227 -14.24 9.54 15.95
C SER A 227 -15.33 10.28 15.19
N HIS A 228 -15.43 11.60 15.40
CA HIS A 228 -16.25 12.46 14.55
C HIS A 228 -15.51 12.81 13.27
N TYR A 229 -16.26 13.25 12.27
CA TYR A 229 -15.73 13.61 10.96
C TYR A 229 -16.28 14.96 10.55
N ARG A 230 -15.43 15.81 9.98
CA ARG A 230 -15.81 17.12 9.44
C ARG A 230 -15.45 17.21 7.98
N ASN A 231 -16.44 17.47 7.14
CA ASN A 231 -16.21 17.80 5.75
C ASN A 231 -15.56 19.18 5.65
N LEU A 232 -14.43 19.27 4.98
CA LEU A 232 -13.68 20.52 4.81
C LEU A 232 -13.80 21.10 3.39
N GLY A 233 -14.28 20.31 2.42
CA GLY A 233 -14.49 20.80 1.06
C GLY A 233 -14.37 19.72 0.00
N SER A 234 -14.53 20.14 -1.25
CA SER A 234 -14.35 19.30 -2.43
C SER A 234 -13.78 20.10 -3.59
N THR A 235 -13.16 19.40 -4.54
CA THR A 235 -12.63 19.96 -5.78
C THR A 235 -12.85 18.96 -6.91
N SER A 236 -12.79 19.42 -8.17
CA SER A 236 -12.85 18.52 -9.32
C SER A 236 -11.45 18.32 -9.92
N ALA A 237 -11.20 17.14 -10.47
CA ALA A 237 -9.97 16.81 -11.18
C ALA A 237 -10.25 15.77 -12.27
N TYR A 238 -9.50 15.82 -13.36
CA TYR A 238 -9.57 14.80 -14.40
C TYR A 238 -8.71 13.60 -14.00
N LEU A 239 -9.31 12.40 -13.96
CA LEU A 239 -8.63 11.14 -13.66
C LEU A 239 -8.83 10.12 -14.78
N SER A 240 -7.91 9.17 -14.86
CA SER A 240 -7.93 8.07 -15.85
C SER A 240 -9.19 7.26 -15.81
N ASN A 241 -9.80 7.06 -16.98
CA ASN A 241 -10.96 6.19 -17.13
C ASN A 241 -10.54 4.72 -16.94
N GLY A 242 -10.93 4.13 -15.81
CA GLY A 242 -10.81 2.69 -15.57
C GLY A 242 -9.55 2.21 -14.83
N GLN A 243 -8.61 3.11 -14.51
CA GLN A 243 -7.49 2.77 -13.63
C GLN A 243 -7.60 3.54 -12.31
N MET A 244 -7.39 2.84 -11.21
CA MET A 244 -7.43 3.41 -9.87
C MET A 244 -6.41 4.55 -9.75
N ALA A 245 -6.88 5.79 -9.61
CA ALA A 245 -6.00 6.91 -9.31
C ALA A 245 -5.28 6.63 -7.99
N ARG A 246 -3.96 6.74 -7.97
CA ARG A 246 -3.17 6.53 -6.76
C ARG A 246 -2.80 7.89 -6.19
N THR A 247 -3.28 8.11 -4.98
CA THR A 247 -3.27 9.40 -4.31
C THR A 247 -2.54 9.28 -2.98
N ALA A 248 -1.83 10.33 -2.57
CA ALA A 248 -1.14 10.37 -1.29
C ALA A 248 -1.35 11.72 -0.60
N ILE A 249 -1.35 11.71 0.73
CA ILE A 249 -1.27 12.94 1.54
C ILE A 249 0.16 13.02 2.08
N ILE A 250 0.76 14.17 1.87
CA ILE A 250 2.12 14.51 2.26
C ILE A 250 2.01 15.45 3.45
N ASN A 251 2.30 14.92 4.64
CA ASN A 251 2.42 15.72 5.84
C ASN A 251 3.86 16.17 6.01
N MET A 252 4.05 17.48 6.22
CA MET A 252 5.34 18.11 6.48
C MET A 252 5.23 18.91 7.78
N GLN A 253 6.31 19.00 8.55
CA GLN A 253 6.31 19.77 9.78
C GLN A 253 6.04 21.26 9.51
N ASN A 254 5.21 21.88 10.34
CA ASN A 254 4.89 23.31 10.32
C ASN A 254 4.27 23.85 9.01
N CYS A 255 3.71 22.98 8.16
CA CYS A 255 3.15 23.38 6.89
C CYS A 255 1.81 22.72 6.60
N SER A 256 1.03 23.35 5.72
CA SER A 256 -0.19 22.76 5.18
C SER A 256 0.10 21.42 4.49
N PRO A 257 -0.68 20.37 4.75
CA PRO A 257 -0.54 19.09 4.05
C PRO A 257 -0.74 19.27 2.55
N LEU A 258 -0.01 18.50 1.74
CA LEU A 258 -0.20 18.46 0.30
C LEU A 258 -0.91 17.16 -0.10
N PHE A 259 -1.87 17.26 -1.00
CA PHE A 259 -2.52 16.14 -1.65
C PHE A 259 -1.90 15.93 -3.04
N ALA A 260 -1.28 14.76 -3.22
CA ALA A 260 -0.67 14.34 -4.47
C ALA A 260 -1.59 13.39 -5.23
N TYR A 261 -1.78 13.64 -6.51
CA TYR A 261 -2.54 12.76 -7.40
C TYR A 261 -1.97 12.76 -8.82
N GLY A 262 -2.10 11.63 -9.50
CA GLY A 262 -1.77 11.54 -10.92
C GLY A 262 -2.81 12.26 -11.76
N ASP A 263 -2.36 13.20 -12.60
CA ASP A 263 -3.18 13.88 -13.59
C ASP A 263 -2.92 13.25 -14.97
N GLU A 264 -3.93 12.59 -15.52
CA GLU A 264 -3.83 11.94 -16.82
C GLU A 264 -3.63 12.96 -17.95
N ALA A 265 -4.28 14.12 -17.87
CA ALA A 265 -4.25 15.14 -18.92
C ALA A 265 -2.82 15.66 -19.15
N THR A 266 -2.06 15.85 -18.06
CA THR A 266 -0.66 16.27 -18.14
C THR A 266 0.33 15.11 -18.05
N ARG A 267 -0.16 13.86 -17.87
CA ARG A 267 0.65 12.68 -17.54
C ARG A 267 1.64 12.95 -16.40
N GLY A 268 1.25 13.81 -15.45
CA GLY A 268 2.13 14.37 -14.44
C GLY A 268 1.58 14.16 -13.03
N LEU A 269 2.43 14.40 -12.04
CA LEU A 269 1.99 14.41 -10.64
C LEU A 269 1.60 15.84 -10.26
N ARG A 270 0.35 16.04 -9.83
CA ARG A 270 -0.12 17.33 -9.32
C ARG A 270 -0.16 17.33 -7.80
N LEU A 271 0.20 18.46 -7.23
CA LEU A 271 0.11 18.74 -5.80
C LEU A 271 -0.92 19.83 -5.56
N LYS A 272 -1.84 19.58 -4.62
CA LYS A 272 -2.79 20.55 -4.09
C LYS A 272 -2.52 20.78 -2.61
N GLU A 273 -2.61 22.01 -2.15
CA GLU A 273 -2.59 22.32 -0.72
C GLU A 273 -3.94 21.94 -0.08
N LEU A 274 -3.93 21.36 1.12
CA LEU A 274 -5.13 21.12 1.91
C LEU A 274 -5.24 22.17 3.03
N PRO A 275 -6.45 22.70 3.35
CA PRO A 275 -7.75 22.29 2.81
C PRO A 275 -8.19 23.06 1.56
N SER A 276 -7.43 24.05 1.09
CA SER A 276 -7.83 24.99 0.02
C SER A 276 -8.01 24.33 -1.35
N PHE A 277 -7.39 23.17 -1.56
CA PHE A 277 -7.22 22.51 -2.85
C PHE A 277 -6.52 23.37 -3.92
N ASN A 278 -5.81 24.41 -3.51
CA ASN A 278 -5.02 25.24 -4.41
C ASN A 278 -3.89 24.41 -5.03
N VAL A 279 -3.78 24.42 -6.36
CA VAL A 279 -2.70 23.72 -7.05
C VAL A 279 -1.38 24.44 -6.76
N THR A 280 -0.46 23.76 -6.09
CA THR A 280 0.85 24.32 -5.74
C THR A 280 1.90 23.99 -6.78
N GLN A 281 1.91 22.74 -7.26
CA GLN A 281 2.93 22.27 -8.20
C GLN A 281 2.37 21.30 -9.23
N ASN A 282 3.00 21.33 -10.40
CA ASN A 282 2.88 20.31 -11.42
C ASN A 282 4.29 19.74 -11.69
N LEU A 283 4.52 18.53 -11.20
CA LEU A 283 5.80 17.85 -11.36
C LEU A 283 5.81 17.17 -12.74
N LYS A 284 6.90 17.41 -13.45
CA LYS A 284 7.13 17.11 -14.88
C LYS A 284 6.48 15.80 -15.35
N PRO A 285 5.98 15.77 -16.61
CA PRO A 285 5.25 14.64 -17.14
C PRO A 285 6.08 13.36 -17.08
N HIS A 286 5.51 12.31 -16.49
CA HIS A 286 5.82 10.96 -16.91
C HIS A 286 5.43 10.82 -18.39
N HIS A 287 6.16 10.02 -19.16
CA HIS A 287 5.77 9.74 -20.54
C HIS A 287 4.48 8.89 -20.61
N HIS A 288 4.23 8.12 -19.54
CA HIS A 288 3.10 7.23 -19.32
C HIS A 288 2.25 7.70 -18.13
N PRO A 289 1.01 7.22 -17.97
CA PRO A 289 0.20 7.48 -16.78
C PRO A 289 0.89 7.05 -15.48
N ILE A 290 0.58 7.74 -14.40
CA ILE A 290 1.07 7.39 -13.07
C ILE A 290 0.26 6.20 -12.53
N LEU A 291 0.94 5.10 -12.25
CA LEU A 291 0.38 3.83 -11.80
C LEU A 291 0.24 3.73 -10.29
N ASP A 292 1.19 4.28 -9.53
CA ASP A 292 1.12 4.36 -8.06
C ASP A 292 1.81 5.61 -7.52
N VAL A 293 1.34 6.09 -6.37
CA VAL A 293 1.95 7.21 -5.65
C VAL A 293 1.99 6.80 -4.18
N LYS A 294 3.20 6.74 -3.64
CA LYS A 294 3.39 6.49 -2.20
C LYS A 294 4.17 7.62 -1.58
N TYR A 295 3.77 7.98 -0.37
CA TYR A 295 4.52 8.85 0.49
C TYR A 295 5.02 8.06 1.69
N ALA A 296 6.31 8.17 1.97
CA ALA A 296 6.92 7.64 3.18
C ALA A 296 7.61 8.80 3.90
N HIS A 297 7.50 8.84 5.22
CA HIS A 297 8.22 9.81 6.03
C HIS A 297 8.93 9.13 7.19
N ASP A 298 9.99 9.77 7.63
CA ASP A 298 10.59 9.61 8.95
C ASP A 298 10.57 10.99 9.65
N GLN A 299 11.02 11.06 10.91
CA GLN A 299 10.90 12.24 11.77
C GLN A 299 11.32 13.55 11.09
N ASP A 300 12.37 13.52 10.25
CA ASP A 300 12.94 14.71 9.62
C ASP A 300 12.85 14.75 8.08
N ALA A 301 12.43 13.66 7.43
CA ALA A 301 12.50 13.55 5.97
C ALA A 301 11.31 12.81 5.38
N GLY A 302 10.79 13.33 4.27
CA GLY A 302 9.70 12.72 3.51
C GLY A 302 10.10 12.44 2.07
N ILE A 303 9.69 11.30 1.54
CA ILE A 303 9.91 10.92 0.14
C ILE A 303 8.57 10.60 -0.51
N LEU A 304 8.28 11.29 -1.60
CA LEU A 304 7.15 11.03 -2.49
C LEU A 304 7.65 10.25 -3.72
N GLY A 305 7.09 9.07 -3.94
CA GLY A 305 7.47 8.18 -5.02
C GLY A 305 6.31 7.88 -5.98
N PRO A 306 6.10 8.69 -7.03
CA PRO A 306 5.23 8.31 -8.14
C PRO A 306 5.94 7.33 -9.07
N VAL A 307 5.22 6.27 -9.44
CA VAL A 307 5.68 5.24 -10.38
C VAL A 307 4.77 5.24 -11.61
N GLY A 308 5.38 5.26 -12.79
CA GLY A 308 4.73 4.97 -14.08
C GLY A 308 5.22 3.63 -14.63
N GLU A 309 4.82 3.30 -15.86
CA GLU A 309 5.17 2.03 -16.52
C GLU A 309 6.69 1.79 -16.64
N ASP A 310 7.44 2.86 -16.93
CA ASP A 310 8.87 2.81 -17.25
C ASP A 310 9.75 3.51 -16.22
N LYS A 311 9.16 4.22 -15.25
CA LYS A 311 9.89 5.15 -14.39
C LYS A 311 9.30 5.26 -12.99
N LEU A 312 10.16 5.07 -11.98
CA LEU A 312 9.94 5.55 -10.61
C LEU A 312 10.68 6.89 -10.44
N GLN A 313 9.98 7.92 -9.99
CA GLN A 313 10.60 9.18 -9.57
C GLN A 313 10.54 9.28 -8.06
N LEU A 314 11.52 9.95 -7.45
CA LEU A 314 11.56 10.21 -6.01
C LEU A 314 11.72 11.72 -5.81
N PHE A 315 10.83 12.30 -5.01
CA PHE A 315 10.86 13.71 -4.65
C PHE A 315 11.02 13.83 -3.13
N SER A 316 12.00 14.62 -2.70
CA SER A 316 12.08 15.03 -1.29
C SER A 316 10.95 16.00 -0.97
N ALA A 317 10.20 15.73 0.10
CA ALA A 317 9.08 16.56 0.55
C ALA A 317 9.52 18.02 0.79
N GLU A 318 10.73 18.24 1.32
CA GLU A 318 11.29 19.57 1.55
C GLU A 318 11.42 20.40 0.26
N LEU A 319 11.64 19.74 -0.88
CA LEU A 319 11.76 20.40 -2.17
C LEU A 319 10.40 20.67 -2.83
N LEU A 320 9.34 20.02 -2.35
CA LEU A 320 7.97 20.20 -2.85
C LEU A 320 7.30 21.49 -2.32
N GLN A 321 8.00 22.26 -1.50
CA GLN A 321 7.54 23.57 -1.03
C GLN A 321 8.33 24.75 -1.58
N LYS A 322 9.57 24.55 -2.03
CA LYS A 322 10.43 25.64 -2.51
C LYS A 322 9.97 26.15 -3.88
N ARG A 323 8.93 26.98 -3.92
CA ARG A 323 8.67 27.99 -4.96
C ARG A 323 7.91 29.18 -4.39
#